data_AF-A0A923U1K5-F1
#
_entry.id   AF-A0A923U1K5-F1
#
_cell.length_a   1.000
_cell.length_b   1.000
_cell.length_c   1.000
_cell.angle_alpha   90.00
_cell.angle_beta   90.00
_cell.angle_gamma   90.00
#
_symmetry.space_group_name_H-M   'P 1'
#
loop_
_entity.id
_entity.type
_entity.pdbx_description
1 polymer ?
#
loop_
_entity_poly.entity_id
_entity_poly.type
_entity_poly.pdbx_seq_one_letter_code
_entity_poly.pdbx_strand_id
1 'polypeptide(L)'
;MKQKHFDPAGYLSNKTIAALCSPTGGAICILRISGQDAIAIAEKLSGKKLKPSDNRRAKRVWISGGNGKKLDDAVMIPFFNPASFTGEDVVEFFLHGSPIIAQKTLDEIFSHGARLALPGEFSFRAVKNGKLMLSQAEAVKELIQAENDFALDLALEKLSGSQHKLIDHIRTDLMQLVTLSEVG
;
A
#
# COMPACT_ATOMS: atom_id res chain seq x y z
N MET A 1 10.92 22.15 15.11
CA MET A 1 10.47 20.88 14.49
C MET A 1 10.69 19.75 15.49
N LYS A 2 9.62 19.19 16.09
CA LYS A 2 9.75 18.05 16.99
C LYS A 2 10.07 16.81 16.16
N GLN A 3 11.21 16.16 16.40
CA GLN A 3 11.49 14.82 15.89
C GLN A 3 10.31 13.92 16.29
N LYS A 4 9.56 13.41 15.31
CA LYS A 4 8.58 12.36 15.56
C LYS A 4 9.38 11.14 16.02
N HIS A 5 9.21 10.77 17.27
CA HIS A 5 9.79 9.57 17.85
C HIS A 5 9.39 8.37 16.98
N PHE A 6 10.36 7.66 16.42
CA PHE A 6 10.10 6.44 15.66
C PHE A 6 9.60 5.38 16.64
N ASP A 7 8.32 4.99 16.50
CA ASP A 7 7.72 3.91 17.28
C ASP A 7 7.64 2.65 16.42
N PRO A 8 8.53 1.66 16.62
CA PRO A 8 8.54 0.43 15.83
C PRO A 8 7.28 -0.43 16.07
N ALA A 9 6.66 -0.31 17.26
CA ALA A 9 5.53 -1.17 17.63
C ALA A 9 4.32 -0.91 16.72
N GLY A 10 4.14 0.34 16.27
CA GLY A 10 3.08 0.70 15.33
C GLY A 10 3.16 -0.06 14.00
N TYR A 11 4.37 -0.21 13.44
CA TYR A 11 4.61 -0.93 12.18
C TYR A 11 4.44 -2.45 12.29
N LEU A 12 4.63 -3.01 13.48
CA LEU A 12 4.45 -4.44 13.73
C LEU A 12 2.98 -4.83 13.99
N SER A 13 2.09 -3.85 14.15
CA SER A 13 0.66 -4.11 14.31
C SER A 13 0.04 -4.72 13.06
N ASN A 14 -0.71 -5.81 13.23
CA ASN A 14 -1.48 -6.46 12.15
C ASN A 14 -2.85 -5.80 11.90
N LYS A 15 -3.15 -4.65 12.54
CA LYS A 15 -4.41 -3.94 12.29
C LYS A 15 -4.49 -3.48 10.84
N THR A 16 -5.70 -3.52 10.29
CA THR A 16 -6.00 -2.95 8.97
C THR A 16 -5.70 -1.45 8.96
N ILE A 17 -5.02 -0.99 7.91
CA ILE A 17 -4.64 0.42 7.74
C ILE A 17 -5.38 1.05 6.58
N ALA A 18 -5.61 2.36 6.68
CA ALA A 18 -6.12 3.15 5.59
C ALA A 18 -5.43 4.51 5.51
N ALA A 19 -5.33 5.05 4.30
CA ALA A 19 -4.84 6.41 4.07
C ALA A 19 -5.31 6.97 2.72
N LEU A 20 -5.25 8.30 2.63
CA LEU A 20 -5.29 9.02 1.36
C LEU A 20 -3.94 8.86 0.63
N CYS A 21 -4.00 8.36 -0.60
CA CYS A 21 -2.84 8.01 -1.42
C CYS A 21 -2.63 8.98 -2.61
N SER A 22 -3.45 10.00 -2.74
CA SER A 22 -3.29 11.06 -3.74
C SER A 22 -3.67 12.43 -3.14
N PRO A 23 -3.21 13.54 -3.75
CA PRO A 23 -3.73 14.86 -3.39
C PRO A 23 -5.26 14.96 -3.58
N THR A 24 -5.89 15.84 -2.81
CA THR A 24 -7.27 16.31 -3.01
C THR A 24 -7.28 17.65 -3.74
N GLY A 25 -8.46 18.09 -4.20
CA GLY A 25 -8.64 19.36 -4.93
C GLY A 25 -8.65 19.20 -6.47
N GLY A 26 -8.42 17.98 -6.97
CA GLY A 26 -8.59 17.61 -8.38
C GLY A 26 -9.91 16.89 -8.65
N ALA A 27 -10.01 16.27 -9.82
CA ALA A 27 -11.19 15.50 -10.22
C ALA A 27 -11.39 14.22 -9.37
N ILE A 28 -10.29 13.53 -9.07
CA ILE A 28 -10.30 12.24 -8.37
C ILE A 28 -9.31 12.27 -7.20
N CYS A 29 -9.62 11.57 -6.12
CA CYS A 29 -8.63 11.18 -5.12
C CYS A 29 -8.75 9.69 -4.76
N ILE A 30 -7.65 9.11 -4.28
CA ILE A 30 -7.54 7.67 -4.03
C ILE A 30 -7.39 7.42 -2.52
N LEU A 31 -8.29 6.64 -1.96
CA LEU A 31 -8.13 6.04 -0.63
C LEU A 31 -7.73 4.58 -0.77
N ARG A 32 -6.75 4.14 0.01
CA ARG A 32 -6.33 2.74 0.05
C ARG A 32 -6.55 2.19 1.45
N ILE A 33 -7.06 0.96 1.53
CA ILE A 33 -7.19 0.14 2.73
C ILE A 33 -6.33 -1.11 2.53
N SER A 34 -5.55 -1.54 3.53
CA SER A 34 -4.73 -2.77 3.49
C SER A 34 -4.80 -3.52 4.81
N GLY A 35 -5.05 -4.82 4.77
CA GLY A 35 -5.08 -5.68 5.95
C GLY A 35 -6.24 -6.67 5.93
N GLN A 36 -6.32 -7.51 6.96
CA GLN A 36 -7.27 -8.62 7.04
C GLN A 36 -8.74 -8.19 6.95
N ASP A 37 -9.08 -6.97 7.37
CA ASP A 37 -10.45 -6.46 7.33
C ASP A 37 -10.73 -5.58 6.12
N ALA A 38 -9.77 -5.39 5.19
CA ALA A 38 -9.91 -4.45 4.08
C ALA A 38 -11.14 -4.75 3.22
N ILE A 39 -11.37 -6.03 2.88
CA ILE A 39 -12.56 -6.48 2.15
C ILE A 39 -13.82 -6.22 2.97
N ALA A 40 -13.85 -6.66 4.23
CA ALA A 40 -15.03 -6.52 5.09
C ALA A 40 -15.44 -5.05 5.30
N ILE A 41 -14.48 -4.15 5.49
CA ILE A 41 -14.71 -2.71 5.57
C ILE A 41 -15.29 -2.19 4.25
N ALA A 42 -14.71 -2.57 3.11
CA ALA A 42 -15.20 -2.14 1.81
C ALA A 42 -16.62 -2.62 1.51
N GLU A 43 -16.99 -3.84 1.94
CA GLU A 43 -18.36 -4.33 1.82
C GLU A 43 -19.35 -3.48 2.65
N LYS A 44 -18.95 -3.05 3.85
CA LYS A 44 -19.79 -2.19 4.71
C LYS A 44 -19.98 -0.80 4.10
N LEU A 45 -18.92 -0.20 3.56
CA LEU A 45 -18.99 1.11 2.91
C LEU A 45 -19.84 1.10 1.63
N SER A 46 -19.70 0.04 0.81
CA SER A 46 -20.32 -0.04 -0.52
C SER A 46 -21.67 -0.77 -0.56
N GLY A 47 -22.00 -1.51 0.49
CA GLY A 47 -23.13 -2.44 0.52
C GLY A 47 -22.99 -3.63 -0.45
N LYS A 48 -21.82 -3.81 -1.10
CA LYS A 48 -21.59 -4.88 -2.08
C LYS A 48 -20.75 -5.98 -1.49
N LYS A 49 -21.20 -7.23 -1.67
CA LYS A 49 -20.38 -8.41 -1.38
C LYS A 49 -19.27 -8.58 -2.40
N LEU A 50 -18.06 -8.85 -1.90
CA LEU A 50 -16.85 -9.03 -2.68
C LEU A 50 -16.41 -10.48 -2.64
N LYS A 51 -16.07 -11.02 -3.80
CA LYS A 51 -15.62 -12.41 -3.96
C LYS A 51 -14.26 -12.44 -4.65
N PRO A 52 -13.47 -13.52 -4.52
CA PRO A 52 -12.19 -13.65 -5.23
C PRO A 52 -12.28 -13.42 -6.75
N SER A 53 -13.42 -13.72 -7.39
CA SER A 53 -13.69 -13.44 -8.80
C SER A 53 -13.76 -11.94 -9.15
N ASP A 54 -13.79 -11.08 -8.15
CA ASP A 54 -13.79 -9.62 -8.29
C ASP A 54 -12.38 -9.00 -8.24
N ASN A 55 -11.35 -9.82 -8.01
CA ASN A 55 -9.98 -9.36 -7.92
C ASN A 55 -9.58 -8.54 -9.14
N ARG A 56 -9.09 -7.31 -8.90
CA ARG A 56 -8.68 -6.33 -9.93
C ARG A 56 -9.79 -5.91 -10.89
N ARG A 57 -11.07 -6.06 -10.50
CA ARG A 57 -12.22 -5.61 -11.30
C ARG A 57 -12.81 -4.35 -10.70
N ALA A 58 -12.84 -3.29 -11.51
CA ALA A 58 -13.48 -2.03 -11.14
C ALA A 58 -14.99 -2.21 -10.95
N LYS A 59 -15.51 -1.63 -9.87
CA LYS A 59 -16.93 -1.62 -9.54
C LYS A 59 -17.35 -0.19 -9.22
N ARG A 60 -18.34 0.34 -9.94
CA ARG A 60 -19.04 1.56 -9.53
C ARG A 60 -19.88 1.28 -8.28
N VAL A 61 -19.76 2.11 -7.25
CA VAL A 61 -20.41 1.93 -5.94
C VAL A 61 -20.86 3.27 -5.37
N TRP A 62 -21.93 3.23 -4.58
CA TRP A 62 -22.23 4.31 -3.65
C TRP A 62 -21.54 4.03 -2.33
N ILE A 63 -20.68 4.95 -1.89
CA ILE A 63 -20.09 4.89 -0.56
C ILE A 63 -21.08 5.49 0.43
N SER A 64 -21.32 4.80 1.54
CA SER A 64 -22.25 5.19 2.58
C SER A 64 -21.56 5.31 3.93
N GLY A 65 -21.95 6.31 4.72
CA GLY A 65 -21.54 6.45 6.13
C GLY A 65 -22.45 5.66 7.09
N GLY A 66 -22.14 5.68 8.39
CA GLY A 66 -22.77 4.86 9.44
C GLY A 66 -24.29 4.95 9.59
N ASN A 67 -24.94 5.97 8.99
CA ASN A 67 -26.41 6.11 8.96
C ASN A 67 -27.04 5.78 7.60
N GLY A 68 -26.30 5.12 6.69
CA GLY A 68 -26.72 4.89 5.30
C GLY A 68 -26.71 6.14 4.42
N LYS A 69 -26.20 7.27 4.94
CA LYS A 69 -26.07 8.51 4.16
C LYS A 69 -25.00 8.34 3.09
N LYS A 70 -25.38 8.53 1.83
CA LYS A 70 -24.45 8.53 0.69
C LYS A 70 -23.39 9.63 0.87
N LEU A 71 -22.14 9.23 0.75
CA LEU A 71 -20.97 10.11 0.75
C LEU A 71 -20.51 10.41 -0.67
N ASP A 72 -20.44 9.38 -1.53
CA ASP A 72 -19.93 9.53 -2.89
C ASP A 72 -20.42 8.43 -3.86
N ASP A 73 -20.42 8.73 -5.17
CA ASP A 73 -20.52 7.77 -6.27
C ASP A 73 -19.10 7.53 -6.81
N ALA A 74 -18.51 6.41 -6.44
CA ALA A 74 -17.08 6.15 -6.60
C ALA A 74 -16.82 4.87 -7.38
N VAL A 75 -15.56 4.68 -7.78
CA VAL A 75 -15.07 3.38 -8.25
C VAL A 75 -14.30 2.69 -7.14
N MET A 76 -14.56 1.41 -6.95
CA MET A 76 -13.85 0.55 -6.00
C MET A 76 -13.13 -0.56 -6.76
N ILE A 77 -11.88 -0.85 -6.38
CA ILE A 77 -11.09 -1.96 -6.91
C ILE A 77 -10.56 -2.79 -5.72
N PRO A 78 -11.00 -4.06 -5.57
CA PRO A 78 -10.43 -4.97 -4.59
C PRO A 78 -9.23 -5.73 -5.19
N PHE A 79 -8.22 -5.94 -4.36
CA PHE A 79 -7.05 -6.75 -4.62
C PHE A 79 -6.96 -7.80 -3.52
N PHE A 80 -7.27 -9.04 -3.85
CA PHE A 80 -7.21 -10.14 -2.89
C PHE A 80 -5.75 -10.61 -2.71
N ASN A 81 -5.38 -10.90 -1.45
CA ASN A 81 -4.11 -11.54 -1.08
C ASN A 81 -3.88 -12.81 -1.93
N PRO A 82 -2.65 -13.08 -2.44
CA PRO A 82 -1.40 -12.29 -2.31
C PRO A 82 -1.17 -11.32 -3.47
N ALA A 83 -2.17 -11.10 -4.31
CA ALA A 83 -2.05 -10.42 -5.59
C ALA A 83 -2.22 -8.89 -5.49
N SER A 84 -1.69 -8.28 -4.43
CA SER A 84 -1.76 -6.85 -4.12
C SER A 84 -0.37 -6.24 -3.90
N PHE A 85 -0.31 -4.90 -3.74
CA PHE A 85 0.92 -4.16 -3.47
C PHE A 85 1.56 -4.57 -2.13
N THR A 86 0.76 -4.63 -1.06
CA THR A 86 1.24 -5.01 0.27
C THR A 86 1.35 -6.52 0.45
N GLY A 87 0.75 -7.32 -0.43
CA GLY A 87 0.61 -8.77 -0.25
C GLY A 87 -0.56 -9.15 0.66
N GLU A 88 -1.27 -8.17 1.24
CA GLU A 88 -2.50 -8.40 2.01
C GLU A 88 -3.74 -8.23 1.12
N ASP A 89 -4.93 -8.39 1.69
CA ASP A 89 -6.12 -7.85 1.05
C ASP A 89 -6.02 -6.31 1.01
N VAL A 90 -6.25 -5.73 -0.16
CA VAL A 90 -6.22 -4.30 -0.40
C VAL A 90 -7.50 -3.87 -1.12
N VAL A 91 -8.05 -2.73 -0.75
CA VAL A 91 -9.14 -2.09 -1.51
C VAL A 91 -8.77 -0.65 -1.78
N GLU A 92 -8.96 -0.22 -3.02
CA GLU A 92 -8.79 1.17 -3.44
C GLU A 92 -10.13 1.77 -3.82
N PHE A 93 -10.41 2.95 -3.28
CA PHE A 93 -11.56 3.78 -3.64
C PHE A 93 -11.07 5.00 -4.40
N PHE A 94 -11.61 5.19 -5.61
CA PHE A 94 -11.41 6.32 -6.48
C PHE A 94 -12.62 7.23 -6.31
N LEU A 95 -12.45 8.21 -5.42
CA LEU A 95 -13.47 9.17 -5.02
C LEU A 95 -13.41 10.40 -5.93
N HIS A 96 -14.48 11.18 -5.94
CA HIS A 96 -14.35 12.57 -6.36
C HIS A 96 -13.34 13.30 -5.46
N GLY A 97 -12.49 14.16 -6.02
CA GLY A 97 -11.35 14.78 -5.33
C GLY A 97 -11.68 15.81 -4.25
N SER A 98 -12.89 15.77 -3.67
CA SER A 98 -13.31 16.65 -2.58
C SER A 98 -12.63 16.28 -1.26
N PRO A 99 -11.93 17.22 -0.60
CA PRO A 99 -11.31 16.98 0.71
C PRO A 99 -12.33 16.51 1.78
N ILE A 100 -13.56 17.02 1.71
CA ILE A 100 -14.63 16.65 2.65
C ILE A 100 -15.08 15.20 2.43
N ILE A 101 -15.19 14.75 1.18
CA ILE A 101 -15.56 13.37 0.87
C ILE A 101 -14.46 12.42 1.34
N ALA A 102 -13.20 12.74 1.05
CA ALA A 102 -12.05 11.96 1.48
C ALA A 102 -12.00 11.81 3.00
N GLN A 103 -12.15 12.91 3.74
CA GLN A 103 -12.13 12.88 5.21
C GLN A 103 -13.29 12.05 5.78
N LYS A 104 -14.53 12.27 5.32
CA LYS A 104 -15.68 11.51 5.80
C LYS A 104 -15.57 10.01 5.51
N THR A 105 -15.01 9.67 4.36
CA THR A 105 -14.79 8.27 3.99
C THR A 105 -13.71 7.64 4.86
N LEU A 106 -12.63 8.35 5.19
CA LEU A 106 -11.63 7.89 6.15
C LEU A 106 -12.21 7.69 7.55
N ASP A 107 -13.00 8.65 8.05
CA ASP A 107 -13.64 8.55 9.35
C ASP A 107 -14.55 7.31 9.43
N GLU A 108 -15.27 7.02 8.34
CA GLU A 108 -16.08 5.80 8.22
C GLU A 108 -15.23 4.53 8.16
N ILE A 109 -14.08 4.56 7.48
CA ILE A 109 -13.16 3.41 7.48
C ILE A 109 -12.63 3.14 8.89
N PHE A 110 -12.32 4.20 9.65
CA PHE A 110 -11.82 4.08 11.02
C PHE A 110 -12.90 3.63 12.01
N SER A 111 -14.15 4.05 11.84
CA SER A 111 -15.28 3.56 12.65
C SER A 111 -15.46 2.03 12.54
N HIS A 112 -15.02 1.45 11.42
CA HIS A 112 -15.04 0.01 11.16
C HIS A 112 -13.78 -0.75 11.62
N GLY A 113 -12.86 -0.11 12.35
CA GLY A 113 -11.74 -0.76 13.01
C GLY A 113 -10.38 -0.63 12.32
N ALA A 114 -10.32 0.02 11.15
CA ALA A 114 -9.04 0.41 10.57
C ALA A 114 -8.39 1.54 11.37
N ARG A 115 -7.07 1.69 11.22
CA ARG A 115 -6.33 2.85 11.72
C ARG A 115 -5.67 3.61 10.58
N LEU A 116 -5.24 4.83 10.86
CA LEU A 116 -4.41 5.60 9.93
C LEU A 116 -3.09 4.86 9.68
N ALA A 117 -2.68 4.76 8.42
CA ALA A 117 -1.38 4.24 8.04
C ALA A 117 -0.25 5.16 8.52
N LEU A 118 0.85 4.57 9.00
CA LEU A 118 2.08 5.30 9.28
C LEU A 118 2.81 5.69 7.99
N PRO A 119 3.73 6.66 8.03
CA PRO A 119 4.54 7.03 6.86
C PRO A 119 5.27 5.81 6.27
N GLY A 120 5.07 5.57 4.97
CA GLY A 120 5.69 4.44 4.27
C GLY A 120 5.16 3.06 4.64
N GLU A 121 4.10 2.95 5.46
CA GLU A 121 3.68 1.66 6.01
C GLU A 121 3.20 0.67 4.94
N PHE A 122 2.54 1.13 3.87
CA PHE A 122 2.19 0.25 2.75
C PHE A 122 3.42 -0.41 2.11
N SER A 123 4.48 0.36 1.85
CA SER A 123 5.73 -0.18 1.31
C SER A 123 6.45 -1.06 2.34
N PHE A 124 6.43 -0.70 3.62
CA PHE A 124 6.96 -1.55 4.69
C PHE A 124 6.27 -2.92 4.71
N ARG A 125 4.94 -2.97 4.61
CA ARG A 125 4.19 -4.24 4.53
C ARG A 125 4.51 -5.02 3.27
N ALA A 126 4.67 -4.35 2.13
CA ALA A 126 5.12 -4.98 0.90
C ALA A 126 6.49 -5.66 1.09
N VAL A 127 7.45 -5.01 1.78
CA VAL A 127 8.74 -5.62 2.11
C VAL A 127 8.58 -6.79 3.07
N LYS A 128 7.83 -6.61 4.16
CA LYS A 128 7.55 -7.65 5.16
C LYS A 128 6.95 -8.91 4.55
N ASN A 129 6.08 -8.74 3.55
CA ASN A 129 5.38 -9.84 2.87
C ASN A 129 6.12 -10.33 1.61
N GLY A 130 7.37 -9.93 1.40
CA GLY A 130 8.20 -10.38 0.27
C GLY A 130 7.72 -9.92 -1.10
N LYS A 131 6.88 -8.88 -1.16
CA LYS A 131 6.41 -8.27 -2.42
C LYS A 131 7.43 -7.32 -3.03
N LEU A 132 8.27 -6.72 -2.18
CA LEU A 132 9.35 -5.82 -2.56
C LEU A 132 10.59 -6.14 -1.73
N MET A 133 11.77 -5.89 -2.28
CA MET A 133 12.99 -5.77 -1.48
C MET A 133 13.08 -4.38 -0.84
N LEU A 134 13.94 -4.25 0.17
CA LEU A 134 14.20 -2.96 0.82
C LEU A 134 14.68 -1.90 -0.18
N SER A 135 15.61 -2.26 -1.08
CA SER A 135 16.08 -1.37 -2.16
C SER A 135 14.94 -0.94 -3.09
N GLN A 136 14.05 -1.86 -3.46
CA GLN A 136 12.88 -1.52 -4.28
C GLN A 136 11.91 -0.60 -3.53
N ALA A 137 11.71 -0.80 -2.23
CA ALA A 137 10.86 0.08 -1.42
C ALA A 137 11.44 1.50 -1.28
N GLU A 138 12.77 1.63 -1.20
CA GLU A 138 13.45 2.93 -1.27
C GLU A 138 13.27 3.59 -2.65
N ALA A 139 13.38 2.80 -3.72
CA ALA A 139 13.19 3.27 -5.09
C ALA A 139 11.81 3.89 -5.32
N VAL A 140 10.77 3.38 -4.65
CA VAL A 140 9.42 3.98 -4.72
C VAL A 140 9.44 5.44 -4.25
N LYS A 141 10.16 5.75 -3.16
CA LYS A 141 10.27 7.13 -2.66
C LYS A 141 11.09 7.98 -3.62
N GLU A 142 12.23 7.46 -4.10
CA GLU A 142 13.10 8.14 -5.06
C GLU A 142 12.32 8.49 -6.35
N LEU A 143 11.49 7.56 -6.85
CA LEU A 143 10.66 7.76 -8.02
C LEU A 143 9.63 8.88 -7.82
N ILE A 144 8.96 8.91 -6.66
CA ILE A 144 7.97 9.95 -6.33
C ILE A 144 8.63 11.34 -6.21
N GLN A 145 9.91 11.39 -5.81
CA GLN A 145 10.66 12.63 -5.55
C GLN A 145 11.58 13.04 -6.71
N ALA A 146 11.57 12.32 -7.83
CA ALA A 146 12.47 12.59 -8.94
C ALA A 146 12.20 13.99 -9.54
N GLU A 147 13.25 14.82 -9.61
CA GLU A 147 13.19 16.20 -10.14
C GLU A 147 13.81 16.33 -11.55
N ASN A 148 14.46 15.28 -12.05
CA ASN A 148 15.06 15.24 -13.38
C ASN A 148 15.07 13.80 -13.96
N ASP A 149 15.25 13.70 -15.27
CA ASP A 149 15.18 12.43 -16.01
C ASP A 149 16.24 11.42 -15.54
N PHE A 150 17.44 11.87 -15.20
CA PHE A 150 18.50 10.99 -14.70
C PHE A 150 18.11 10.33 -13.36
N ALA A 151 17.55 11.10 -12.42
CA ALA A 151 17.07 10.57 -11.15
C ALA A 151 15.87 9.62 -11.35
N LEU A 152 14.99 9.92 -12.31
CA LEU A 152 13.86 9.08 -12.68
C LEU A 152 14.34 7.71 -13.21
N ASP A 153 15.27 7.71 -14.16
CA ASP A 153 15.82 6.49 -14.77
C ASP A 153 16.52 5.60 -13.73
N LEU A 154 17.32 6.20 -12.84
CA LEU A 154 17.99 5.48 -11.75
C LEU A 154 16.97 4.84 -10.79
N ALA A 155 15.92 5.57 -10.42
CA ALA A 155 14.87 5.04 -9.54
C ALA A 155 14.07 3.91 -10.22
N LEU A 156 13.79 4.02 -11.52
CA LEU A 156 13.13 2.96 -12.30
C LEU A 156 14.00 1.70 -12.39
N GLU A 157 15.30 1.85 -12.61
CA GLU A 157 16.24 0.73 -12.62
C GLU A 157 16.25 0.01 -11.26
N LYS A 158 16.38 0.76 -10.16
CA LYS A 158 16.35 0.22 -8.79
C LYS A 158 15.02 -0.48 -8.50
N LEU A 159 13.88 0.11 -8.92
CA LEU A 159 12.55 -0.46 -8.73
C LEU A 159 12.36 -1.77 -9.52
N SER A 160 12.92 -1.87 -10.73
CA SER A 160 12.86 -3.06 -11.58
C SER A 160 13.51 -4.30 -10.93
N GLY A 161 14.38 -4.09 -9.93
CA GLY A 161 15.13 -5.15 -9.28
C GLY A 161 16.33 -5.65 -10.08
N SER A 162 16.79 -4.91 -11.10
CA SER A 162 17.98 -5.27 -11.90
C SER A 162 19.21 -5.54 -11.02
N GLN A 163 19.38 -4.74 -9.96
CA GLN A 163 20.49 -4.85 -8.99
C GLN A 163 20.43 -6.15 -8.17
N HIS A 164 19.26 -6.78 -8.03
CA HIS A 164 19.10 -7.98 -7.22
C HIS A 164 19.96 -9.14 -7.73
N LYS A 165 19.97 -9.36 -9.05
CA LYS A 165 20.74 -10.45 -9.66
C LYS A 165 22.23 -10.33 -9.34
N LEU A 166 22.76 -9.10 -9.36
CA LEU A 166 24.15 -8.85 -9.03
C LEU A 166 24.44 -9.11 -7.55
N ILE A 167 23.59 -8.60 -6.65
CA ILE A 167 23.75 -8.78 -5.19
C ILE A 167 23.66 -10.27 -4.82
N ASP A 168 22.70 -11.00 -5.39
CA ASP A 168 22.51 -12.42 -5.13
C ASP A 168 23.67 -13.26 -5.64
N HIS A 169 24.24 -12.88 -6.79
CA HIS A 169 25.44 -13.53 -7.31
C HIS A 169 26.63 -13.35 -6.35
N ILE A 170 26.92 -12.12 -5.93
CA ILE A 170 28.00 -11.82 -4.97
C ILE A 170 27.76 -12.54 -3.65
N ARG A 171 26.52 -12.56 -3.15
CA ARG A 171 26.15 -13.29 -1.93
C ARG A 171 26.47 -14.79 -2.05
N THR A 172 26.14 -15.38 -3.20
CA THR A 172 26.39 -16.80 -3.46
C THR A 172 27.87 -17.11 -3.45
N ASP A 173 28.69 -16.29 -4.13
CA ASP A 173 30.14 -16.44 -4.17
C ASP A 173 30.76 -16.32 -2.76
N LEU A 174 30.30 -15.36 -1.96
CA LEU A 174 30.75 -15.20 -0.58
C LEU A 174 30.38 -16.40 0.30
N MET A 175 29.17 -16.95 0.16
CA MET A 175 28.78 -18.16 0.91
C MET A 175 29.61 -19.38 0.51
N GLN A 176 29.97 -19.52 -0.77
CA GLN A 176 30.86 -20.59 -1.23
C GLN A 176 32.25 -20.47 -0.59
N LEU A 177 32.82 -19.25 -0.56
CA LEU A 177 34.12 -19.00 0.07
C LEU A 177 34.12 -19.30 1.57
N VAL A 178 33.07 -18.88 2.30
CA VAL A 178 32.92 -19.21 3.73
C VAL A 178 32.84 -20.71 3.93
N THR A 179 32.02 -21.41 3.14
CA THR A 179 31.88 -22.88 3.23
C THR A 179 33.21 -23.59 2.97
N LEU A 180 33.99 -23.13 1.99
CA LEU A 180 35.33 -23.65 1.71
C LEU A 180 36.30 -23.43 2.87
N SER A 181 36.20 -22.30 3.57
CA SER A 181 37.04 -21.98 4.74
C SER A 181 36.66 -22.72 6.02
N GLU A 182 35.40 -23.19 6.14
CA GLU A 182 34.92 -23.93 7.31
C GLU A 182 35.16 -25.45 7.21
N VAL A 183 35.36 -25.97 5.99
CA VAL A 183 35.57 -27.40 5.71
C VAL A 183 37.07 -27.77 5.60
N GLY A 184 37.97 -26.79 5.59
CA GLY A 184 39.43 -26.97 5.65
C GLY A 184 39.98 -26.79 7.05
#